data_AF-A0A7S1MEI1-F1
#
_entry.id   AF-A0A7S1MEI1-F1
#
_cell.length_a   1.000
_cell.length_b   1.000
_cell.length_c   1.000
_cell.angle_alpha   90.00
_cell.angle_beta   90.00
_cell.angle_gamma   90.00
#
_symmetry.space_group_name_H-M   'P 1'
#
loop_
_entity.id
_entity.type
_entity.pdbx_description
1 polymer ?
#
loop_
_entity_poly.entity_id
_entity_poly.type
_entity_poly.pdbx_seq_one_letter_code
_entity_poly.pdbx_strand_id
1 'polypeptide(L)'
;TNSSHARRRALPLVESVLGANWIIRKLWTFTKVAIAGGICLAWPMLEIMQFQVSRRRRLGRPKRIILVRHGESLGNVDTSIYARMPDSGIPVTEHGFEQGKMAGKQIRKIIGGESARFFFSPYMRTRQTLLAILQAFEDRRVQITSEPRLREQDFGN
;
A
#
# COMPACT_ATOMS: atom_id res chain seq x y z
N THR A 1 -28.44 41.28 19.62
CA THR A 1 -29.80 41.36 19.04
C THR A 1 -30.02 40.08 18.24
N ASN A 2 -30.57 39.01 18.83
CA ASN A 2 -31.97 38.55 18.66
C ASN A 2 -32.51 38.80 17.23
N SER A 3 -33.05 37.84 16.46
CA SER A 3 -33.82 36.63 16.80
C SER A 3 -34.06 35.81 15.49
N SER A 4 -33.85 34.48 15.43
CA SER A 4 -34.86 33.39 15.59
C SER A 4 -35.69 33.06 14.32
N HIS A 5 -35.68 31.84 13.74
CA HIS A 5 -36.62 30.69 13.92
C HIS A 5 -36.38 29.69 12.74
N ALA A 6 -36.57 28.36 12.75
CA ALA A 6 -37.13 27.40 13.70
C ALA A 6 -36.79 25.92 13.30
N ARG A 7 -36.36 25.14 14.30
CA ARG A 7 -36.85 23.81 14.76
C ARG A 7 -37.39 22.75 13.77
N ARG A 8 -36.90 21.51 13.95
CA ARG A 8 -37.66 20.26 14.26
C ARG A 8 -36.67 19.26 14.90
N ARG A 9 -36.63 19.18 16.23
CA ARG A 9 -37.22 18.15 17.12
C ARG A 9 -36.58 16.76 17.03
N ALA A 10 -35.64 16.52 17.95
CA ALA A 10 -35.34 15.21 18.52
C ALA A 10 -36.27 14.96 19.72
N LEU A 11 -36.64 13.71 19.99
CA LEU A 11 -36.90 13.21 21.35
C LEU A 11 -36.62 11.67 21.43
N PRO A 12 -36.25 11.14 22.62
CA PRO A 12 -35.70 9.80 22.85
C PRO A 12 -36.59 8.92 23.78
N LEU A 13 -36.02 7.79 24.24
CA LEU A 13 -36.35 6.88 25.39
C LEU A 13 -36.66 5.44 24.95
N VAL A 14 -35.79 4.44 25.21
CA VAL A 14 -35.47 3.68 26.45
C VAL A 14 -36.52 2.61 26.78
N GLU A 15 -36.08 1.34 26.72
CA GLU A 15 -36.47 0.13 27.51
C GLU A 15 -35.64 -1.03 26.91
N SER A 16 -34.60 -1.62 27.50
CA SER A 16 -34.41 -2.36 28.76
C SER A 16 -35.00 -3.79 28.75
N VAL A 17 -34.09 -4.77 28.95
CA VAL A 17 -34.26 -6.00 29.78
C VAL A 17 -34.67 -7.33 29.10
N LEU A 18 -33.69 -8.25 29.10
CA LEU A 18 -33.72 -9.71 29.33
C LEU A 18 -34.44 -10.67 28.37
N GLY A 19 -33.63 -11.53 27.75
CA GLY A 19 -33.69 -12.98 28.01
C GLY A 19 -34.73 -13.79 27.23
N ALA A 20 -34.28 -14.48 26.17
CA ALA A 20 -34.89 -15.75 25.76
C ALA A 20 -33.91 -16.55 24.90
N ASN A 21 -32.96 -17.16 25.61
CA ASN A 21 -32.22 -18.33 25.15
C ASN A 21 -33.21 -19.51 25.10
N TRP A 22 -34.18 -19.46 24.17
CA TRP A 22 -35.23 -20.46 24.00
C TRP A 22 -35.92 -20.23 22.66
N ILE A 23 -35.33 -20.74 21.57
CA ILE A 23 -35.96 -21.25 20.33
C ILE A 23 -34.82 -21.82 19.46
N ILE A 24 -34.01 -22.68 20.07
CA ILE A 24 -33.36 -23.78 19.37
C ILE A 24 -34.17 -24.99 19.80
N ARG A 25 -34.79 -25.68 18.83
CA ARG A 25 -35.72 -26.83 18.95
C ARG A 25 -37.21 -26.48 18.90
N LYS A 26 -37.76 -26.41 17.68
CA LYS A 26 -38.89 -27.26 17.22
C LYS A 26 -39.29 -26.90 15.79
N LEU A 27 -39.78 -27.92 15.08
CA LEU A 27 -40.36 -27.94 13.73
C LEU A 27 -39.37 -27.86 12.55
N TRP A 28 -38.82 -29.02 12.19
CA TRP A 28 -39.34 -29.68 10.98
C TRP A 28 -39.15 -31.20 11.09
N THR A 29 -40.02 -31.83 11.87
CA THR A 29 -40.35 -33.24 11.67
C THR A 29 -41.40 -33.30 10.57
N PHE A 30 -41.02 -33.61 9.33
CA PHE A 30 -41.91 -34.33 8.41
C PHE A 30 -41.10 -35.20 7.46
N THR A 31 -41.37 -36.50 7.57
CA THR A 31 -41.25 -37.54 6.55
C THR A 31 -39.86 -37.89 6.00
N LYS A 32 -39.25 -38.89 6.66
CA LYS A 32 -38.64 -40.01 5.94
C LYS A 32 -39.71 -40.66 5.04
N VAL A 33 -39.60 -40.49 3.73
CA VAL A 33 -40.05 -41.46 2.73
C VAL A 33 -38.86 -41.73 1.85
N ALA A 34 -38.26 -42.91 2.03
CA ALA A 34 -37.26 -43.43 1.13
C ALA A 34 -37.99 -44.04 -0.07
N ILE A 35 -37.82 -43.49 -1.27
CA ILE A 35 -38.02 -44.26 -2.51
C ILE A 35 -36.89 -43.92 -3.50
N ALA A 36 -36.11 -44.97 -3.77
CA ALA A 36 -35.44 -45.34 -5.00
C ALA A 36 -34.37 -44.41 -5.61
N GLY A 37 -33.15 -44.96 -5.66
CA GLY A 37 -32.27 -44.80 -6.82
C GLY A 37 -31.53 -43.47 -6.91
N GLY A 38 -30.35 -43.40 -6.28
CA GLY A 38 -29.42 -42.31 -6.54
C GLY A 38 -28.55 -42.03 -5.34
N ILE A 39 -27.36 -42.62 -5.35
CA ILE A 39 -26.28 -42.27 -4.44
C ILE A 39 -25.94 -40.79 -4.68
N CYS A 40 -26.51 -39.89 -3.87
CA CYS A 40 -26.20 -38.47 -3.89
C CYS A 40 -24.91 -38.21 -3.08
N LEU A 41 -23.77 -38.66 -3.61
CA LEU A 41 -22.43 -38.36 -3.10
C LEU A 41 -21.98 -36.94 -3.51
N ALA A 42 -22.83 -35.94 -3.31
CA ALA A 42 -22.52 -34.56 -3.70
C ALA A 42 -22.43 -33.59 -2.52
N TRP A 43 -22.47 -34.08 -1.28
CA TRP A 43 -22.55 -33.19 -0.11
C TRP A 43 -21.30 -33.04 0.78
N PRO A 44 -20.28 -33.94 0.82
CA PRO A 44 -19.07 -33.63 1.58
C PRO A 44 -18.01 -32.86 0.78
N MET A 45 -18.23 -32.61 -0.53
CA MET A 45 -17.21 -32.01 -1.40
C MET A 45 -17.19 -30.47 -1.37
N LEU A 46 -18.31 -29.84 -1.01
CA LEU A 46 -18.44 -28.37 -0.97
C LEU A 46 -17.80 -27.73 0.27
N GLU A 47 -17.70 -28.44 1.40
CA GLU A 47 -16.98 -27.94 2.58
C GLU A 47 -15.46 -28.04 2.41
N ILE A 48 -14.96 -29.09 1.74
CA ILE A 48 -13.53 -29.26 1.48
C ILE A 48 -13.01 -28.22 0.47
N MET A 49 -13.86 -27.72 -0.43
CA MET A 49 -13.47 -26.66 -1.39
C MET A 49 -13.46 -25.24 -0.79
N GLN A 50 -14.10 -24.99 0.35
CA GLN A 50 -14.12 -23.67 0.99
C GLN A 50 -12.88 -23.43 1.88
N PHE A 51 -12.18 -24.48 2.32
CA PHE A 51 -10.96 -24.35 3.11
C PHE A 51 -9.71 -23.96 2.29
N GLN A 52 -9.80 -23.97 0.95
CA GLN A 52 -8.69 -23.62 0.06
C GLN A 52 -8.78 -22.22 -0.59
N VAL A 53 -9.68 -21.34 -0.15
CA VAL A 53 -9.89 -20.03 -0.81
C VAL A 53 -9.11 -18.86 -0.16
N SER A 54 -8.44 -19.02 0.99
CA SER A 54 -7.74 -17.90 1.66
C SER A 54 -6.20 -17.96 1.68
N ARG A 55 -5.58 -18.97 1.04
CA ARG A 55 -4.10 -19.14 1.01
C ARG A 55 -3.46 -19.02 -0.38
N ARG A 56 -4.03 -18.23 -1.29
CA ARG A 56 -3.16 -17.59 -2.30
C ARG A 56 -2.25 -16.61 -1.56
N ARG A 57 -1.05 -17.09 -1.18
CA ARG A 57 0.08 -16.22 -0.84
C ARG A 57 0.12 -15.12 -1.90
N ARG A 58 0.22 -13.87 -1.45
CA ARG A 58 0.37 -12.65 -2.25
C ARG A 58 1.70 -12.66 -3.05
N LEU A 59 1.96 -13.68 -3.86
CA LEU A 59 3.26 -13.96 -4.48
C LEU A 59 3.73 -12.88 -5.47
N GLY A 60 2.93 -11.85 -5.75
CA GLY A 60 3.31 -10.73 -6.61
C GLY A 60 3.20 -9.33 -5.98
N ARG A 61 2.80 -9.18 -4.71
CA ARG A 61 2.64 -7.84 -4.11
C ARG A 61 3.78 -7.55 -3.14
N PRO A 62 4.42 -6.37 -3.23
CA PRO A 62 5.48 -6.00 -2.31
C PRO A 62 4.93 -5.93 -0.88
N LYS A 63 5.77 -6.27 0.10
CA LYS A 63 5.39 -6.13 1.52
C LYS A 63 5.28 -4.68 1.95
N ARG A 64 6.10 -3.80 1.35
CA ARG A 64 6.15 -2.36 1.63
C ARG A 64 6.43 -1.60 0.33
N ILE A 65 5.89 -0.39 0.24
CA ILE A 65 6.27 0.61 -0.76
C ILE A 65 6.94 1.74 0.02
N ILE A 66 8.20 2.03 -0.31
CA ILE A 66 8.96 3.10 0.33
C ILE A 66 9.15 4.18 -0.74
N LEU A 67 8.63 5.37 -0.46
CA LEU A 67 8.75 6.53 -1.33
C LEU A 67 9.94 7.37 -0.84
N VAL A 68 10.81 7.75 -1.77
CA VAL A 68 12.02 8.53 -1.46
C VAL A 68 12.06 9.71 -2.42
N ARG A 69 12.05 10.92 -1.87
CA ARG A 69 12.34 12.14 -2.63
C ARG A 69 13.85 12.23 -2.87
N HIS A 70 14.26 12.78 -4.01
CA HIS A 70 15.68 13.03 -4.26
C HIS A 70 16.27 13.95 -3.18
N GLY A 71 17.58 13.84 -2.95
CA GLY A 71 18.31 14.76 -2.06
C GLY A 71 18.36 16.17 -2.64
N GLU A 72 18.80 17.13 -1.84
CA GLU A 72 18.99 18.52 -2.27
C GLU A 72 19.76 18.61 -3.60
N SER A 73 19.24 19.39 -4.53
CA SER A 73 19.83 19.60 -5.85
C SER A 73 20.30 21.02 -6.05
N LEU A 74 21.18 21.24 -7.04
CA LEU A 74 21.63 22.59 -7.37
C LEU A 74 20.44 23.50 -7.70
N GLY A 75 19.38 22.98 -8.34
CA GLY A 75 18.16 23.74 -8.59
C GLY A 75 17.33 24.08 -7.35
N ASN A 76 17.51 23.35 -6.24
CA ASN A 76 16.91 23.73 -4.96
C ASN A 76 17.68 24.84 -4.25
N VAL A 77 19.00 24.90 -4.46
CA VAL A 77 19.88 25.90 -3.86
C VAL A 77 19.86 27.20 -4.67
N ASP A 78 19.94 27.09 -6.00
CA ASP A 78 19.98 28.22 -6.93
C ASP A 78 19.08 27.95 -8.14
N THR A 79 17.93 28.63 -8.18
CA THR A 79 16.98 28.54 -9.29
C THR A 79 17.50 29.21 -10.57
N SER A 80 18.58 29.99 -10.53
CA SER A 80 19.20 30.54 -11.75
C SER A 80 19.80 29.45 -12.64
N ILE A 81 20.06 28.26 -12.09
CA ILE A 81 20.65 27.15 -12.83
C ILE A 81 19.77 26.67 -13.99
N TYR A 82 18.45 26.83 -13.87
CA TYR A 82 17.49 26.48 -14.91
C TYR A 82 17.70 27.28 -16.22
N ALA A 83 18.36 28.44 -16.15
CA ALA A 83 18.73 29.21 -17.34
C ALA A 83 19.95 28.63 -18.08
N ARG A 84 20.76 27.80 -17.42
CA ARG A 84 22.04 27.29 -17.94
C ARG A 84 22.05 25.77 -18.12
N MET A 85 21.13 25.05 -17.49
CA MET A 85 21.07 23.59 -17.50
C MET A 85 19.61 23.12 -17.61
N PRO A 86 19.31 22.11 -18.45
CA PRO A 86 17.97 21.53 -18.51
C PRO A 86 17.61 20.85 -17.19
N ASP A 87 16.32 20.91 -16.78
CA ASP A 87 15.86 20.35 -15.49
C ASP A 87 16.25 18.87 -15.30
N SER A 88 16.15 18.08 -16.37
CA SER A 88 16.50 16.65 -16.35
C SER A 88 17.99 16.39 -16.03
N GLY A 89 18.85 17.39 -16.28
CA GLY A 89 20.29 17.33 -16.06
C GLY A 89 20.75 17.87 -14.70
N ILE A 90 19.88 18.52 -13.94
CA ILE A 90 20.27 19.16 -12.67
C ILE A 90 20.73 18.10 -11.66
N PRO A 91 21.99 18.17 -11.18
CA PRO A 91 22.55 17.20 -10.24
C PRO A 91 22.18 17.52 -8.78
N VAL A 92 22.35 16.53 -7.91
CA VAL A 92 22.35 16.72 -6.45
C VAL A 92 23.57 17.50 -5.99
N THR A 93 23.44 18.23 -4.88
CA THR A 93 24.57 18.81 -4.16
C THR A 93 25.33 17.72 -3.40
N GLU A 94 26.53 18.03 -2.90
CA GLU A 94 27.26 17.11 -2.01
C GLU A 94 26.44 16.81 -0.74
N HIS A 95 25.77 17.82 -0.20
CA HIS A 95 24.83 17.67 0.91
C HIS A 95 23.65 16.74 0.54
N GLY A 96 23.04 16.92 -0.63
CA GLY A 96 21.99 16.05 -1.15
C GLY A 96 22.45 14.61 -1.39
N PHE A 97 23.71 14.41 -1.77
CA PHE A 97 24.29 13.07 -1.89
C PHE A 97 24.42 12.40 -0.52
N GLU A 98 24.86 13.12 0.52
CA GLU A 98 24.94 12.59 1.88
C GLU A 98 23.56 12.28 2.46
N GLN A 99 22.54 13.10 2.16
CA GLN A 99 21.13 12.77 2.46
C GLN A 99 20.72 11.42 1.87
N GLY A 100 21.10 11.15 0.63
CA GLY A 100 20.88 9.86 -0.02
C GLY A 100 21.55 8.69 0.70
N LYS A 101 22.81 8.84 1.16
CA LYS A 101 23.49 7.81 1.95
C LYS A 101 22.79 7.54 3.27
N MET A 102 22.36 8.58 3.98
CA MET A 102 21.61 8.45 5.23
C MET A 102 20.28 7.74 5.01
N ALA A 103 19.55 8.10 3.96
CA ALA A 103 18.31 7.43 3.57
C ALA A 103 18.56 5.95 3.27
N GLY A 104 19.62 5.61 2.52
CA GLY A 104 20.00 4.22 2.24
C GLY A 104 20.22 3.40 3.50
N LYS A 105 20.96 3.92 4.49
CA LYS A 105 21.17 3.28 5.79
C LYS A 105 19.85 3.05 6.55
N GLN A 106 18.93 4.01 6.52
CA GLN A 106 17.62 3.87 7.18
C GLN A 106 16.73 2.84 6.48
N ILE A 107 16.65 2.88 5.15
CA ILE A 107 15.89 1.92 4.35
C ILE A 107 16.44 0.51 4.60
N ARG A 108 17.75 0.35 4.67
CA ARG A 108 18.39 -0.93 4.97
C ARG A 108 17.96 -1.49 6.33
N LYS A 109 17.85 -0.65 7.36
CA LYS A 109 17.33 -1.05 8.68
C LYS A 109 15.86 -1.49 8.62
N ILE A 110 15.03 -0.79 7.83
CA ILE A 110 13.59 -1.10 7.67
C ILE A 110 13.38 -2.42 6.91
N ILE A 111 14.12 -2.64 5.83
CA ILE A 111 14.01 -3.84 4.97
C ILE A 111 14.67 -5.05 5.64
N GLY A 112 15.71 -4.84 6.45
CA GLY A 112 16.40 -5.91 7.16
C GLY A 112 17.01 -6.94 6.20
N GLY A 113 16.51 -8.18 6.24
CA GLY A 113 16.93 -9.30 5.38
C GLY A 113 16.21 -9.43 4.04
N GLU A 114 15.23 -8.59 3.76
CA GLU A 114 14.30 -8.79 2.64
C GLU A 114 14.88 -8.30 1.30
N SER A 115 14.28 -8.76 0.19
CA SER A 115 14.62 -8.31 -1.15
C SER A 115 14.06 -6.91 -1.44
N ALA A 116 14.77 -6.16 -2.28
CA ALA A 116 14.39 -4.82 -2.69
C ALA A 116 14.43 -4.67 -4.22
N ARG A 117 13.44 -3.95 -4.76
CA ARG A 117 13.43 -3.46 -6.14
C ARG A 117 13.29 -1.94 -6.10
N PHE A 118 14.19 -1.26 -6.80
CA PHE A 118 14.24 0.19 -6.91
C PHE A 118 13.66 0.63 -8.24
N PHE A 119 12.73 1.58 -8.17
CA PHE A 119 12.24 2.31 -9.33
C PHE A 119 12.68 3.76 -9.18
N PHE A 120 13.13 4.38 -10.27
CA PHE A 120 13.64 5.74 -10.23
C PHE A 120 13.26 6.51 -11.50
N SER A 121 13.07 7.82 -11.35
CA SER A 121 12.93 8.75 -12.48
C SER A 121 14.25 8.88 -13.24
N PRO A 122 14.22 9.06 -14.57
CA PRO A 122 15.44 9.22 -15.39
C PRO A 122 16.25 10.48 -15.09
N TYR A 123 15.74 11.42 -14.29
CA TYR A 123 16.41 12.69 -13.99
C TYR A 123 17.68 12.51 -13.16
N MET A 124 18.67 13.38 -13.40
CA MET A 124 20.01 13.29 -12.80
C MET A 124 19.96 13.30 -11.27
N ARG A 125 19.19 14.22 -10.67
CA ARG A 125 19.01 14.29 -9.21
C ARG A 125 18.54 12.97 -8.59
N THR A 126 17.59 12.28 -9.24
CA THR A 126 17.07 10.99 -8.78
C THR A 126 18.10 9.88 -8.95
N ARG A 127 18.82 9.86 -10.07
CA ARG A 127 19.90 8.90 -10.34
C ARG A 127 21.01 8.99 -9.30
N GLN A 128 21.50 10.19 -9.02
CA GLN A 128 22.57 10.41 -8.06
C GLN A 128 22.13 10.10 -6.62
N THR A 129 20.90 10.45 -6.26
CA THR A 129 20.33 10.04 -4.96
C THR A 129 20.25 8.51 -4.85
N LEU A 130 19.80 7.83 -5.91
CA LEU A 130 19.77 6.36 -5.94
C LEU A 130 21.17 5.76 -5.79
N LEU A 131 22.18 6.30 -6.48
CA LEU A 131 23.57 5.84 -6.33
C LEU A 131 24.05 5.96 -4.89
N ALA A 132 23.75 7.07 -4.20
CA ALA A 132 24.08 7.25 -2.79
C ALA A 132 23.36 6.22 -1.90
N ILE A 133 22.08 5.95 -2.16
CA ILE A 133 21.29 4.94 -1.44
C ILE A 133 21.89 3.54 -1.62
N LEU A 134 22.31 3.18 -2.84
CA LEU A 134 22.82 1.86 -3.19
C LEU A 134 24.12 1.50 -2.48
N GLN A 135 24.87 2.48 -1.97
CA GLN A 135 26.04 2.23 -1.12
C GLN A 135 25.68 1.41 0.14
N ALA A 136 24.43 1.52 0.64
CA ALA A 136 23.95 0.72 1.75
C ALA A 136 23.48 -0.69 1.35
N PHE A 137 23.58 -1.07 0.08
CA PHE A 137 23.10 -2.33 -0.50
C PHE A 137 24.19 -3.09 -1.29
N GLU A 138 25.46 -2.70 -1.19
CA GLU A 138 26.58 -3.29 -1.93
C GLU A 138 26.75 -4.80 -1.70
N ASP A 139 26.37 -5.29 -0.51
CA ASP A 139 26.42 -6.70 -0.14
C ASP A 139 25.23 -7.53 -0.69
N ARG A 140 24.34 -6.93 -1.49
CA ARG A 140 23.13 -7.59 -2.00
C ARG A 140 22.83 -7.29 -3.45
N ARG A 141 22.33 -8.31 -4.15
CA ARG A 141 21.73 -8.12 -5.47
C ARG A 141 20.36 -7.46 -5.32
N VAL A 142 20.22 -6.29 -5.93
CA VAL A 142 18.96 -5.54 -6.00
C VAL A 142 18.53 -5.39 -7.46
N GLN A 143 17.22 -5.27 -7.68
CA GLN A 143 16.69 -5.00 -9.01
C GLN A 143 16.47 -3.51 -9.16
N ILE A 144 16.89 -2.93 -10.29
CA ILE A 144 16.82 -1.50 -10.52
C ILE A 144 16.14 -1.28 -11.86
N THR A 145 15.17 -0.38 -11.92
CA THR A 145 14.41 -0.08 -13.14
C THR A 145 14.15 1.42 -13.26
N SER A 146 14.54 1.99 -14.39
CA SER A 146 14.18 3.38 -14.73
C SER A 146 12.70 3.41 -15.14
N GLU A 147 11.92 4.31 -14.56
CA GLU A 147 10.51 4.49 -14.87
C GLU A 147 10.25 5.95 -15.27
N PRO A 148 10.13 6.25 -16.58
CA PRO A 148 9.88 7.61 -17.08
C PRO A 148 8.58 8.25 -16.57
N ARG A 149 7.63 7.45 -16.07
CA ARG A 149 6.38 7.95 -15.48
C ARG A 149 6.55 8.50 -14.05
N LEU A 150 7.71 8.30 -13.42
CA LEU A 150 8.03 8.87 -12.10
C LEU A 150 8.67 10.26 -12.17
N ARG A 151 8.65 10.91 -13.35
CA ARG A 151 9.19 12.26 -13.51
C ARG A 151 8.43 13.27 -12.66
N GLU A 152 9.14 14.33 -12.27
CA GLU A 152 8.52 15.51 -11.68
C GLU A 152 7.45 16.06 -12.63
N GLN A 153 6.46 16.76 -12.08
CA GLN A 153 5.49 17.46 -12.91
C GLN A 153 6.22 18.47 -13.82
N ASP A 154 6.06 18.30 -15.13
CA ASP A 154 6.50 19.28 -16.11
C ASP A 154 5.54 20.49 -16.02
N PHE A 155 6.06 21.64 -15.61
CA PHE A 155 5.34 22.91 -15.70
C PHE A 155 5.64 23.48 -17.08
N GLY A 156 4.74 23.29 -18.04
CA GLY A 156 4.90 23.86 -19.39
C GLY A 156 5.22 25.35 -19.33
N ASN A 157 6.05 25.83 -20.27
CA ASN A 157 6.39 27.24 -20.43
C ASN A 157 5.23 28.05 -21.01
#